data_AF-A0A7C5GTQ9-F1
#
_entry.id   AF-A0A7C5GTQ9-F1
#
_cell.length_a   1.000
_cell.length_b   1.000
_cell.length_c   1.000
_cell.angle_alpha   90.00
_cell.angle_beta   90.00
_cell.angle_gamma   90.00
#
_symmetry.space_group_name_H-M   'P 1'
#
loop_
_entity.id
_entity.type
_entity.pdbx_description
1 polymer ?
#
loop_
_entity_poly.entity_id
_entity_poly.type
_entity_poly.pdbx_seq_one_letter_code
_entity_poly.pdbx_strand_id
1 'polypeptide(L)'
;MESKSLKDIAKIKESSDGVNIEITEHVDENKIENMLNACKTGQCDCMNTDMKNKITSMYLKKEDGKLNIVIVGNVSKEDIKTSMERCECYENTECLK
;
A
#
# COMPACT_ATOMS: atom_id res chain seq x y z
N MET A 1 23.53 -4.63 2.00
CA MET A 1 22.42 -3.84 2.55
C MET A 1 21.20 -4.71 2.45
N GLU A 2 20.58 -5.06 3.57
CA GLU A 2 19.35 -5.86 3.57
C GLU A 2 18.23 -5.01 2.98
N SER A 3 17.70 -5.45 1.86
CA SER A 3 16.56 -4.85 1.16
C SER A 3 15.29 -5.17 1.95
N LYS A 4 14.93 -4.29 2.90
CA LYS A 4 13.68 -4.39 3.66
C LYS A 4 12.49 -4.10 2.75
N SER A 5 11.48 -4.96 2.75
CA SER A 5 10.25 -4.76 1.97
C SER A 5 9.25 -3.89 2.73
N LEU A 6 8.28 -3.28 2.04
CA LEU A 6 7.23 -2.46 2.67
C LEU A 6 6.47 -3.24 3.75
N LYS A 7 6.27 -4.55 3.56
CA LYS A 7 5.66 -5.46 4.55
C LYS A 7 6.44 -5.57 5.87
N ASP A 8 7.75 -5.36 5.86
CA ASP A 8 8.61 -5.46 7.04
C ASP A 8 8.60 -4.16 7.86
N ILE A 9 8.34 -3.03 7.17
CA ILE A 9 8.40 -1.69 7.74
C ILE A 9 7.03 -1.02 7.87
N ALA A 10 5.97 -1.74 7.56
CA ALA A 10 4.60 -1.24 7.62
C ALA A 10 3.68 -2.19 8.39
N LYS A 11 2.76 -1.61 9.15
CA LYS A 11 1.81 -2.30 10.00
C LYS A 11 0.39 -2.09 9.48
N ILE A 12 -0.22 -3.17 9.04
CA ILE A 12 -1.60 -3.17 8.55
C ILE A 12 -2.56 -3.20 9.76
N LYS A 13 -3.41 -2.19 9.85
CA LYS A 13 -4.46 -2.01 10.85
C LYS A 13 -5.81 -1.97 10.15
N GLU A 14 -6.78 -2.70 10.67
CA GLU A 14 -8.17 -2.61 10.18
C GLU A 14 -8.80 -1.31 10.68
N SER A 15 -9.63 -0.72 9.84
CA SER A 15 -10.41 0.48 10.11
C SER A 15 -11.88 0.18 9.86
N SER A 16 -12.78 0.95 10.47
CA SER A 16 -14.22 0.82 10.25
C SER A 16 -14.60 1.01 8.77
N ASP A 17 -13.84 1.80 8.04
CA ASP A 17 -14.07 2.13 6.64
C ASP A 17 -13.15 1.39 5.67
N GLY A 18 -12.33 0.43 6.15
CA GLY A 18 -11.39 -0.33 5.32
C GLY A 18 -10.11 -0.69 6.07
N VAL A 19 -8.96 -0.28 5.54
CA VAL A 19 -7.63 -0.65 6.08
C VAL A 19 -6.71 0.56 6.11
N ASN A 20 -5.94 0.68 7.19
CA ASN A 20 -4.88 1.67 7.34
C ASN A 20 -3.51 0.97 7.46
N ILE A 21 -2.53 1.41 6.69
CA ILE A 21 -1.18 0.85 6.68
C ILE A 21 -0.24 1.90 7.27
N GLU A 22 0.18 1.69 8.51
CA GLU A 22 1.08 2.60 9.22
C GLU A 22 2.53 2.24 8.91
N ILE A 23 3.30 3.16 8.35
CA ILE A 23 4.73 2.96 8.10
C ILE A 23 5.50 3.28 9.38
N THR A 24 6.18 2.27 9.91
CA THR A 24 6.86 2.36 11.21
C THR A 24 8.31 2.83 11.10
N GLU A 25 8.93 2.69 9.93
CA GLU A 25 10.28 3.21 9.66
C GLU A 25 10.24 4.47 8.78
N HIS A 26 11.36 5.20 8.74
CA HIS A 26 11.47 6.38 7.90
C HIS A 26 11.57 5.97 6.43
N VAL A 27 10.58 6.37 5.64
CA VAL A 27 10.54 6.17 4.18
C VAL A 27 10.30 7.49 3.49
N ASP A 28 10.75 7.58 2.24
CA ASP A 28 10.54 8.78 1.44
C ASP A 28 9.07 8.89 1.03
N GLU A 29 8.44 10.03 1.33
CA GLU A 29 7.04 10.31 1.02
C GLU A 29 6.77 10.22 -0.48
N ASN A 30 7.67 10.74 -1.31
CA ASN A 30 7.51 10.69 -2.77
C ASN A 30 7.57 9.26 -3.29
N LYS A 31 8.35 8.38 -2.67
CA LYS A 31 8.37 6.96 -3.05
C LYS A 31 7.02 6.30 -2.81
N ILE A 32 6.41 6.56 -1.66
CA ILE A 32 5.09 6.01 -1.32
C ILE A 32 4.00 6.63 -2.21
N GLU A 33 4.03 7.94 -2.44
CA GLU A 33 3.09 8.59 -3.34
C GLU A 33 3.19 8.08 -4.77
N ASN A 34 4.41 7.89 -5.30
CA ASN A 34 4.62 7.32 -6.63
C ASN A 34 4.07 5.88 -6.73
N MET A 35 4.28 5.07 -5.69
CA MET A 35 3.71 3.72 -5.62
C MET A 35 2.18 3.75 -5.59
N LEU A 36 1.58 4.62 -4.77
CA LEU A 36 0.13 4.77 -4.70
C LEU A 36 -0.45 5.28 -6.01
N ASN A 37 0.23 6.23 -6.65
CA ASN A 37 -0.19 6.76 -7.94
C ASN A 37 -0.16 5.67 -9.02
N ALA A 38 0.90 4.85 -9.07
CA ALA A 38 0.98 3.71 -9.97
C ALA A 38 -0.17 2.72 -9.74
N CYS A 39 -0.59 2.50 -8.49
CA CYS A 39 -1.76 1.67 -8.21
C CYS A 39 -3.09 2.31 -8.60
N LYS A 40 -3.25 3.63 -8.42
CA LYS A 40 -4.45 4.36 -8.83
C LYS A 40 -4.60 4.45 -10.35
N THR A 41 -3.51 4.67 -11.08
CA THR A 41 -3.50 4.75 -12.55
C THR A 41 -3.61 3.37 -13.20
N GLY A 42 -3.62 2.30 -12.42
CA GLY A 42 -3.72 0.93 -12.91
C GLY A 42 -2.40 0.38 -13.47
N GLN A 43 -1.29 1.07 -13.24
CA GLN A 43 0.06 0.62 -13.60
C GLN A 43 0.63 -0.42 -12.63
N CYS A 44 -0.06 -0.69 -11.51
CA CYS A 44 0.30 -1.76 -10.59
C CYS A 44 -0.59 -2.99 -10.80
N ASP A 45 0.04 -4.15 -11.01
CA ASP A 45 -0.59 -5.49 -11.01
C ASP A 45 -0.79 -6.04 -9.59
N CYS A 46 -0.44 -5.25 -8.56
CA CYS A 46 -0.60 -5.60 -7.15
C CYS A 46 -2.05 -5.92 -6.78
N MET A 47 -3.01 -5.38 -7.54
CA MET A 47 -4.44 -5.41 -7.25
C MET A 47 -5.20 -6.04 -8.40
N ASN A 48 -5.76 -7.23 -8.16
CA ASN A 48 -6.71 -7.85 -9.06
C ASN A 48 -7.98 -6.99 -9.20
N THR A 49 -8.74 -7.21 -10.27
CA THR A 49 -10.02 -6.52 -10.55
C THR A 49 -10.97 -6.56 -9.35
N ASP A 50 -11.02 -7.68 -8.62
CA ASP A 50 -11.80 -7.83 -7.38
C ASP A 50 -11.40 -6.80 -6.31
N MET A 51 -10.09 -6.61 -6.11
CA MET A 51 -9.56 -5.65 -5.15
C MET A 51 -9.84 -4.21 -5.57
N LYS A 52 -9.67 -3.91 -6.87
CA LYS A 52 -9.98 -2.58 -7.43
C LYS A 52 -11.45 -2.21 -7.24
N ASN A 53 -12.36 -3.19 -7.33
CA ASN A 53 -13.78 -2.97 -7.10
C ASN A 53 -14.13 -2.79 -5.62
N LYS A 54 -13.39 -3.45 -4.71
CA LYS A 54 -13.57 -3.30 -3.26
C LYS A 54 -13.09 -1.95 -2.75
N ILE A 55 -12.04 -1.38 -3.35
CA ILE A 55 -11.45 -0.10 -2.95
C ILE A 55 -12.28 1.04 -3.51
N THR A 56 -12.82 1.87 -2.61
CA THR A 56 -13.54 3.11 -2.95
C THR A 56 -12.58 4.29 -3.05
N SER A 57 -11.58 4.35 -2.18
CA SER A 57 -10.59 5.43 -2.17
C SER A 57 -9.28 4.98 -1.53
N MET A 58 -8.19 5.60 -1.95
CA MET A 58 -6.85 5.32 -1.42
C MET A 58 -6.09 6.65 -1.32
N TYR A 59 -5.46 6.93 -0.19
CA TYR A 59 -4.68 8.16 -0.01
C TYR A 59 -3.58 7.98 1.03
N LEU A 60 -2.55 8.81 0.93
CA LEU A 60 -1.52 8.91 1.94
C LEU A 60 -1.93 9.97 2.96
N LYS A 61 -1.79 9.64 4.23
CA LYS A 61 -1.96 10.53 5.37
C LYS A 61 -0.65 10.59 6.14
N LYS A 62 -0.26 11.77 6.61
CA LYS A 62 0.88 11.94 7.51
C LYS A 62 0.37 12.26 8.90
N GLU A 63 0.73 11.45 9.87
CA GLU A 63 0.30 11.58 11.27
C GLU A 63 1.53 11.35 12.16
N ASP A 64 1.80 12.28 13.08
CA ASP A 64 2.99 12.25 13.97
C ASP A 64 4.33 12.09 13.24
N GLY A 65 4.46 12.70 12.05
CA GLY A 65 5.65 12.58 11.22
C GLY A 65 5.82 11.21 10.54
N LYS A 66 4.88 10.30 10.72
CA LYS A 66 4.83 8.98 10.08
C LYS A 66 3.81 8.95 8.95
N LEU A 67 4.13 8.18 7.93
CA LEU A 67 3.27 8.00 6.76
C LEU A 67 2.29 6.85 7.02
N ASN A 68 1.04 7.07 6.63
CA ASN A 68 -0.08 6.15 6.79
C ASN A 68 -0.83 6.06 5.47
N ILE A 69 -0.90 4.87 4.87
CA ILE A 69 -1.67 4.64 3.65
C ILE A 69 -3.08 4.23 4.08
N VAL A 70 -4.06 5.07 3.79
CA VAL A 70 -5.47 4.78 4.08
C VAL A 70 -6.13 4.26 2.83
N ILE A 71 -6.74 3.08 2.95
CA ILE A 71 -7.51 2.41 1.91
C ILE A 71 -8.94 2.27 2.42
N VAL A 72 -9.84 3.02 1.80
CA VAL A 72 -11.27 3.03 2.11
C VAL A 72 -12.00 2.12 1.15
N GLY A 73 -12.86 1.26 1.66
CA GLY A 73 -13.66 0.32 0.88
C GLY A 73 -13.89 -1.00 1.60
N ASN A 74 -14.49 -1.96 0.90
CA ASN A 74 -14.77 -3.30 1.42
C ASN A 74 -13.54 -4.21 1.31
N VAL A 75 -12.43 -3.79 1.92
CA VAL A 75 -11.15 -4.50 1.93
C VAL A 75 -10.81 -4.93 3.36
N SER A 76 -10.32 -6.16 3.49
CA SER A 76 -9.86 -6.69 4.78
C SER A 76 -8.34 -6.62 4.90
N LYS A 77 -7.82 -6.81 6.11
CA LYS A 77 -6.36 -6.92 6.31
C LYS A 77 -5.72 -8.01 5.46
N GLU A 78 -6.38 -9.16 5.30
CA GLU A 78 -5.89 -10.31 4.52
C GLU A 78 -5.81 -10.01 3.01
N ASP A 79 -6.79 -9.27 2.50
CA ASP A 79 -6.81 -8.76 1.12
C ASP A 79 -5.56 -7.92 0.86
N ILE A 80 -5.32 -6.92 1.73
CA ILE A 80 -4.16 -6.02 1.60
C ILE A 80 -2.85 -6.78 1.76
N LYS A 81 -2.76 -7.69 2.72
CA LYS A 81 -1.57 -8.52 2.92
C LYS A 81 -1.26 -9.35 1.67
N THR A 82 -2.27 -9.98 1.08
CA THR A 82 -2.13 -10.75 -0.16
C THR A 82 -1.67 -9.87 -1.34
N SER A 83 -2.15 -8.63 -1.41
CA SER A 83 -1.70 -7.66 -2.44
C SER A 83 -0.26 -7.22 -2.22
N MET A 84 0.14 -6.99 -0.96
CA MET A 84 1.52 -6.66 -0.59
C MET A 84 2.47 -7.86 -0.70
N GLU A 85 1.97 -9.09 -0.67
CA GLU A 85 2.77 -10.29 -0.94
C GLU A 85 2.91 -10.54 -2.44
N ARG A 86 1.88 -10.22 -3.23
CA ARG A 86 1.95 -10.22 -4.70
C ARG A 86 2.87 -9.14 -5.24
N CYS A 87 2.88 -7.98 -4.60
CA CYS A 87 3.74 -6.88 -4.98
C CYS A 87 4.93 -6.80 -4.05
N GLU A 88 6.10 -7.19 -4.55
CA GLU A 88 7.41 -7.03 -3.90
C GLU A 88 7.85 -5.56 -3.85
N CYS A 89 6.92 -4.65 -3.55
CA CYS A 89 7.09 -3.21 -3.71
C CYS A 89 7.77 -2.60 -2.47
N TYR A 90 9.07 -2.41 -2.56
CA TYR A 90 9.73 -1.22 -2.00
C TYR A 90 10.90 -0.72 -2.85
N GLU A 91 11.51 -1.54 -3.72
CA GLU A 91 12.74 -1.14 -4.42
C GLU A 91 12.69 -0.96 -5.94
N ASN A 92 11.69 -1.42 -6.70
CA ASN A 92 11.70 -1.14 -8.14
C ASN A 92 10.34 -0.83 -8.76
N THR A 93 10.34 0.28 -9.50
CA THR A 93 9.33 0.84 -10.41
C THR A 93 8.98 -0.05 -11.60
N GLU A 94 9.20 -1.35 -11.50
CA GLU A 94 8.86 -2.30 -12.55
C GLU A 94 7.99 -3.39 -11.91
N CYS A 95 6.68 -3.14 -11.84
CA CYS A 95 5.71 -4.24 -11.94
C CYS A 95 5.89 -4.83 -13.35
N LEU A 96 6.89 -5.69 -13.51
CA LEU A 96 7.19 -6.35 -14.76
C LEU A 96 6.14 -7.44 -15.02
N LYS A 97 5.62 -7.37 -16.25
CA LYS A 97 4.67 -8.26 -16.91
C LYS A 97 4.89 -9.74 -16.64
#